data_AF-E3NWV7-F1
#
_entry.id   AF-E3NWV7-F1
#
_cell.length_a   1.000
_cell.length_b   1.000
_cell.length_c   1.000
_cell.angle_alpha   90.00
_cell.angle_beta   90.00
_cell.angle_gamma   90.00
#
_symmetry.space_group_name_H-M   'P 1'
#
loop_
_entity.id
_entity.type
_entity.pdbx_description
1 polymer ?
#
loop_
_entity_poly.entity_id
_entity_poly.type
_entity_poly.pdbx_seq_one_letter_code
_entity_poly.pdbx_strand_id
1 'polypeptide(L)'
;MFELSARAQEFVERTKAFIKNEIEPVEADFWNEVHDLNQGGDWTKWQWPAQLEVLKNKAKAAGLWNMFLPDPVLGAGLSVQEYAHIAELSGRSLIAPTVFNCNAPDSGNMEVLWRYGSDQQKQQWLKSLLEEKS
;
A
#
# COMPACT_ATOMS: atom_id res chain seq x y z
N MET A 1 -10.64 1.74 -26.28
CA MET A 1 -10.00 1.84 -24.95
C MET A 1 -11.13 1.70 -23.94
N PHE A 2 -11.08 0.75 -23.01
CA PHE A 2 -12.16 0.58 -22.03
C PHE A 2 -12.17 1.78 -21.09
N GLU A 3 -13.31 2.45 -20.95
CA GLU A 3 -13.46 3.57 -20.03
C GLU A 3 -13.50 3.07 -18.59
N LEU A 4 -12.72 3.70 -17.72
CA LEU A 4 -12.75 3.43 -16.29
C LEU A 4 -14.09 3.87 -15.70
N SER A 5 -14.58 3.13 -14.71
CA SER A 5 -15.73 3.57 -13.92
C SER A 5 -15.43 4.93 -13.26
N ALA A 6 -16.47 5.73 -12.99
CA ALA A 6 -16.28 7.03 -12.33
C ALA A 6 -15.55 6.88 -10.98
N ARG A 7 -15.83 5.80 -10.25
CA ARG A 7 -15.13 5.44 -9.02
C ARG A 7 -13.65 5.18 -9.25
N ALA A 8 -13.31 4.37 -10.26
CA ALA A 8 -11.91 4.07 -10.57
C ALA A 8 -11.14 5.31 -10.99
N GLN A 9 -11.75 6.19 -11.78
CA GLN A 9 -11.15 7.49 -12.15
C GLN A 9 -10.88 8.36 -10.91
N GLU A 10 -11.82 8.41 -9.96
CA GLU A 10 -11.63 9.14 -8.70
C GLU A 10 -10.43 8.60 -7.90
N PHE A 11 -10.32 7.28 -7.76
CA PHE A 11 -9.18 6.66 -7.08
C PHE A 11 -7.85 6.93 -7.78
N VAL A 12 -7.84 6.87 -9.12
CA VAL A 12 -6.66 7.19 -9.93
C VAL A 12 -6.20 8.63 -9.70
N GLU A 13 -7.11 9.61 -9.77
CA GLU A 13 -6.75 11.02 -9.56
C GLU A 13 -6.33 11.31 -8.11
N ARG A 14 -7.01 10.72 -7.12
CA ARG A 14 -6.63 10.84 -5.71
C ARG A 14 -5.27 10.23 -5.43
N THR A 15 -4.99 9.04 -5.97
CA THR A 15 -3.69 8.37 -5.82
C THR A 15 -2.58 9.21 -6.45
N LYS A 16 -2.81 9.71 -7.67
CA LYS A 16 -1.86 10.57 -8.37
C LYS A 16 -1.58 11.86 -7.60
N ALA A 17 -2.61 12.50 -7.08
CA ALA A 17 -2.47 13.70 -6.26
C ALA A 17 -1.71 13.41 -4.95
N PHE A 18 -1.98 12.27 -4.30
CA PHE A 18 -1.28 11.86 -3.09
C PHE A 18 0.21 11.62 -3.36
N ILE A 19 0.54 10.87 -4.41
CA ILE A 19 1.94 10.62 -4.79
C ILE A 19 2.66 11.96 -5.02
N LYS A 20 2.08 12.85 -5.82
CA LYS A 20 2.68 14.14 -6.15
C LYS A 20 2.88 15.06 -4.93
N ASN A 21 1.90 15.11 -4.03
CA ASN A 21 1.89 16.11 -2.97
C ASN A 21 2.49 15.61 -1.65
N GLU A 22 2.44 14.30 -1.39
CA GLU A 22 2.85 13.72 -0.11
C GLU A 22 4.10 12.84 -0.22
N ILE A 23 4.31 12.16 -1.36
CA ILE A 23 5.39 11.17 -1.53
C ILE A 23 6.58 11.78 -2.26
N GLU A 24 6.38 12.28 -3.49
CA GLU A 24 7.45 12.83 -4.33
C GLU A 24 8.32 13.89 -3.61
N PRO A 25 7.76 14.80 -2.79
CA PRO A 25 8.58 15.82 -2.11
C PRO A 25 9.52 15.27 -1.03
N VAL A 26 9.25 14.07 -0.50
CA VAL A 26 10.02 13.50 0.62
C VAL A 26 10.78 12.23 0.24
N GLU A 27 10.55 11.68 -0.95
CA GLU A 27 11.06 10.36 -1.34
C GLU A 27 12.60 10.30 -1.37
N ALA A 28 13.27 11.37 -1.84
CA ALA A 28 14.72 11.42 -1.88
C ALA A 28 15.35 11.38 -0.46
N ASP A 29 14.84 12.23 0.44
CA ASP A 29 15.32 12.29 1.82
C ASP A 29 14.98 11.01 2.59
N PHE A 30 13.81 10.43 2.32
CA PHE A 30 13.40 9.14 2.87
C PHE A 30 14.42 8.04 2.56
N TRP A 31 14.85 7.93 1.30
CA TRP A 31 15.82 6.89 0.92
C TRP A 31 17.24 7.16 1.44
N ASN A 32 17.64 8.42 1.59
CA ASN A 32 18.89 8.76 2.28
C ASN A 32 18.84 8.31 3.75
N GLU A 33 17.74 8.57 4.45
CA GLU A 33 17.55 8.11 5.84
C GLU A 33 17.52 6.58 5.94
N VAL A 34 16.86 5.87 5.00
CA VAL A 34 16.92 4.41 4.92
C VAL A 34 18.37 3.94 4.80
N HIS A 35 19.19 4.57 3.96
CA HIS A 35 20.59 4.19 3.81
C HIS A 35 21.39 4.40 5.10
N ASP A 36 21.17 5.53 5.78
CA ASP A 36 21.87 5.87 7.02
C ASP A 36 21.49 4.95 8.19
N LEU A 37 20.22 4.55 8.29
CA LEU A 37 19.75 3.62 9.31
C LEU A 37 20.26 2.18 9.09
N ASN A 38 20.59 1.82 7.84
CA ASN A 38 20.86 0.45 7.43
C ASN A 38 22.25 0.25 6.78
N GLN A 39 23.27 0.94 7.27
CA GLN A 39 24.63 0.89 6.71
C GLN A 39 25.32 -0.49 6.82
N GLY A 40 24.78 -1.42 7.61
CA GLY A 40 25.22 -2.82 7.66
C GLY A 40 24.21 -3.73 6.97
N GLY A 41 24.66 -4.63 6.10
CA GLY A 41 23.80 -5.63 5.42
C GLY A 41 23.13 -6.67 6.33
N ASP A 42 23.05 -6.41 7.64
CA ASP A 42 22.33 -7.20 8.62
C ASP A 42 20.83 -6.90 8.52
N TRP A 43 20.15 -7.69 7.68
CA TRP A 43 18.71 -7.58 7.44
C TRP A 43 17.86 -7.74 8.72
N THR A 44 18.39 -8.34 9.79
CA THR A 44 17.63 -8.54 11.05
C THR A 44 17.44 -7.26 11.84
N LYS A 45 18.22 -6.22 11.54
CA LYS A 45 18.16 -4.89 12.16
C LYS A 45 17.60 -3.84 11.22
N TRP A 46 16.97 -4.26 10.13
CA TRP A 46 16.44 -3.35 9.14
C TRP A 46 15.40 -2.40 9.76
N GLN A 47 15.55 -1.11 9.51
CA GLN A 47 14.66 -0.07 10.05
C GLN A 47 14.09 0.80 8.95
N TRP A 48 12.81 1.15 9.11
CA TRP A 48 12.14 2.15 8.30
C TRP A 48 12.19 3.52 8.99
N PRO A 49 12.36 4.61 8.22
CA PRO A 49 12.16 5.97 8.71
C PRO A 49 10.79 6.17 9.34
N ALA A 50 10.72 6.99 10.39
CA ALA A 50 9.44 7.34 11.04
C ALA A 50 8.44 8.01 10.07
N GLN A 51 8.96 8.65 9.03
CA GLN A 51 8.18 9.25 7.95
C GLN A 51 7.26 8.24 7.24
N LEU A 52 7.62 6.95 7.21
CA LEU A 52 6.78 5.91 6.59
C LEU A 52 5.41 5.82 7.28
N GLU A 53 5.39 5.81 8.61
CA GLU A 53 4.16 5.74 9.40
C GLU A 53 3.32 7.01 9.25
N VAL A 54 3.97 8.18 9.10
CA VAL A 54 3.26 9.43 8.80
C VAL A 54 2.53 9.33 7.46
N LEU A 55 3.20 8.84 6.41
CA LEU A 55 2.62 8.68 5.07
C LEU A 55 1.49 7.65 5.05
N LYS A 56 1.67 6.50 5.72
CA LYS A 56 0.62 5.48 5.84
C LYS A 56 -0.63 6.00 6.55
N ASN A 57 -0.46 6.76 7.63
CA ASN A 57 -1.59 7.37 8.34
C ASN A 57 -2.34 8.39 7.47
N LYS A 58 -1.62 9.18 6.67
CA LYS A 58 -2.24 10.07 5.68
C LYS A 58 -2.98 9.28 4.59
N ALA A 59 -2.41 8.19 4.09
CA ALA A 59 -3.05 7.34 3.09
C ALA A 59 -4.33 6.68 3.63
N LYS A 60 -4.30 6.15 4.86
CA LYS A 60 -5.47 5.62 5.58
C LYS A 60 -6.57 6.69 5.71
N ALA A 61 -6.21 7.89 6.19
CA ALA A 61 -7.15 9.01 6.32
C ALA A 61 -7.72 9.47 4.96
N ALA A 62 -6.91 9.38 3.90
CA ALA A 62 -7.32 9.66 2.54
C ALA A 62 -8.07 8.49 1.88
N GLY A 63 -8.34 7.37 2.57
CA GLY A 63 -9.04 6.20 2.00
C GLY A 63 -8.29 5.50 0.86
N LEU A 64 -6.97 5.67 0.77
CA LEU A 64 -6.10 5.06 -0.23
C LEU A 64 -5.35 3.86 0.39
N TRP A 65 -6.11 2.90 0.93
CA TRP A 65 -5.58 1.78 1.71
C TRP A 65 -6.17 0.46 1.24
N ASN A 66 -5.37 -0.61 1.19
CA ASN A 66 -5.78 -1.96 0.75
C ASN A 66 -6.51 -1.94 -0.61
N MET A 67 -6.02 -1.11 -1.55
CA MET A 67 -6.71 -0.88 -2.83
C MET A 67 -6.70 -2.08 -3.77
N PHE A 68 -5.75 -3.01 -3.56
CA PHE A 68 -5.66 -4.26 -4.32
C PHE A 68 -6.79 -5.25 -4.00
N LEU A 69 -7.42 -5.13 -2.83
CA LEU A 69 -8.40 -6.11 -2.37
C LEU A 69 -9.80 -5.78 -2.91
N PRO A 70 -10.44 -6.70 -3.64
CA PRO A 70 -11.77 -6.47 -4.25
C PRO A 70 -12.92 -6.55 -3.25
N ASP A 71 -12.63 -6.80 -1.97
CA ASP A 71 -13.59 -6.82 -0.88
C ASP A 71 -13.88 -5.39 -0.38
N PRO A 72 -15.12 -4.89 -0.43
CA PRO A 72 -15.46 -3.54 0.00
C PRO A 72 -15.50 -3.36 1.53
N VAL A 73 -15.47 -4.44 2.31
CA VAL A 73 -15.45 -4.39 3.77
C VAL A 73 -14.01 -4.36 4.29
N LEU A 74 -13.12 -5.13 3.64
CA LEU A 74 -11.74 -5.31 4.07
C LEU A 74 -10.74 -4.44 3.31
N GLY A 75 -11.12 -3.92 2.14
CA GLY A 75 -10.31 -3.03 1.32
C GLY A 75 -11.13 -2.05 0.51
N ALA A 76 -10.59 -1.61 -0.62
CA ALA A 76 -11.24 -0.57 -1.42
C ALA A 76 -12.35 -1.08 -2.33
N GLY A 77 -12.53 -2.40 -2.49
CA GLY A 77 -13.61 -2.97 -3.29
C GLY A 77 -13.50 -2.66 -4.79
N LEU A 78 -12.27 -2.48 -5.29
CA LEU A 78 -11.97 -2.25 -6.70
C LEU A 78 -11.81 -3.58 -7.42
N SER A 79 -12.28 -3.67 -8.67
CA SER A 79 -11.96 -4.81 -9.51
C SER A 79 -10.47 -4.80 -9.88
N VAL A 80 -9.94 -5.96 -10.25
CA VAL A 80 -8.55 -6.12 -10.70
C VAL A 80 -8.21 -5.16 -11.85
N GLN A 81 -9.16 -4.94 -12.78
CA GLN A 81 -8.98 -4.02 -13.89
C GLN A 81 -8.88 -2.56 -13.43
N GLU A 82 -9.71 -2.15 -12.46
CA GLU A 82 -9.67 -0.79 -11.92
C GLU A 82 -8.39 -0.55 -11.11
N TYR A 83 -7.97 -1.55 -10.32
CA TYR A 83 -6.74 -1.48 -9.54
C TYR A 83 -5.47 -1.45 -10.41
N ALA A 84 -5.47 -2.08 -11.59
CA ALA A 84 -4.30 -2.13 -12.47
C ALA A 84 -3.74 -0.73 -12.81
N HIS A 85 -4.60 0.26 -13.02
CA HIS A 85 -4.19 1.64 -13.28
C HIS A 85 -3.57 2.33 -12.05
N ILE A 86 -4.08 2.01 -10.86
CA ILE A 86 -3.54 2.50 -9.59
C ILE A 86 -2.17 1.86 -9.33
N ALA A 87 -2.04 0.56 -9.59
CA ALA A 87 -0.78 -0.17 -9.49
C ALA A 87 0.29 0.43 -10.40
N GLU A 88 -0.05 0.73 -11.67
CA GLU A 88 0.85 1.40 -12.62
C GLU A 88 1.33 2.76 -12.10
N LEU A 89 0.42 3.57 -11.54
CA LEU A 89 0.78 4.86 -10.95
C LEU A 89 1.69 4.70 -9.73
N SER A 90 1.36 3.78 -8.82
CA SER A 90 2.16 3.53 -7.62
C SER A 90 3.56 3.01 -7.96
N GLY A 91 3.72 2.28 -9.06
CA GLY A 91 5.02 1.76 -9.52
C GLY A 91 6.02 2.83 -9.95
N ARG A 92 5.61 4.11 -10.02
CA ARG A 92 6.51 5.24 -10.30
C ARG A 92 7.31 5.70 -9.08
N SER A 93 6.92 5.27 -7.88
CA SER A 93 7.61 5.53 -6.62
C SER A 93 7.92 4.19 -5.95
N LEU A 94 9.12 4.07 -5.38
CA LEU A 94 9.53 2.85 -4.70
C LEU A 94 8.82 2.67 -3.36
N ILE A 95 8.39 3.77 -2.72
CA ILE A 95 7.70 3.72 -1.42
C ILE A 95 6.17 3.71 -1.54
N ALA A 96 5.60 4.17 -2.66
CA ALA A 96 4.15 4.31 -2.77
C ALA A 96 3.36 3.00 -2.54
N PRO A 97 3.78 1.83 -3.04
CA PRO A 97 3.07 0.57 -2.73
C PRO A 97 3.00 0.29 -1.23
N THR A 98 4.09 0.53 -0.49
CA THR A 98 4.13 0.33 0.97
C THR A 98 3.25 1.35 1.70
N VAL A 99 3.24 2.61 1.24
CA VAL A 99 2.39 3.67 1.81
C VAL A 99 0.90 3.37 1.65
N PHE A 100 0.49 2.65 0.62
CA PHE A 100 -0.89 2.27 0.36
C PHE A 100 -1.27 0.85 0.83
N ASN A 101 -0.37 0.15 1.52
CA ASN A 101 -0.49 -1.28 1.88
C ASN A 101 -0.80 -2.19 0.69
N CYS A 102 -0.12 -1.91 -0.42
CA CYS A 102 -0.28 -2.58 -1.71
C CYS A 102 1.05 -3.22 -2.18
N ASN A 103 2.07 -3.26 -1.32
CA ASN A 103 3.37 -3.81 -1.65
C ASN A 103 3.35 -5.35 -1.73
N ALA A 104 4.17 -5.88 -2.63
CA ALA A 104 4.58 -7.28 -2.56
C ALA A 104 5.62 -7.45 -1.43
N PRO A 105 5.71 -8.63 -0.79
CA PRO A 105 4.88 -9.82 -1.00
C PRO A 105 3.53 -9.80 -0.25
N ASP A 106 3.27 -8.79 0.58
CA ASP A 106 2.16 -8.79 1.54
C ASP A 106 0.78 -8.78 0.88
N SER A 107 0.60 -8.04 -0.22
CA SER A 107 -0.65 -8.05 -0.99
C SER A 107 -1.04 -9.46 -1.45
N GLY A 108 -0.09 -10.22 -2.00
CA GLY A 108 -0.32 -11.61 -2.39
C GLY A 108 -0.62 -12.53 -1.19
N ASN A 109 0.08 -12.37 -0.08
CA ASN A 109 -0.18 -13.13 1.14
C ASN A 109 -1.59 -12.84 1.71
N MET A 110 -1.99 -11.57 1.70
CA MET A 110 -3.33 -11.13 2.09
C MET A 110 -4.41 -11.71 1.18
N GLU A 111 -4.22 -11.72 -0.14
CA GLU A 111 -5.15 -12.35 -1.08
C GLU A 111 -5.32 -13.85 -0.83
N VAL A 112 -4.23 -14.57 -0.56
CA VAL A 112 -4.26 -16.00 -0.26
C VAL A 112 -5.06 -16.27 1.02
N LEU A 113 -4.79 -15.54 2.10
CA LEU A 113 -5.53 -15.67 3.36
C LEU A 113 -6.99 -15.27 3.21
N TRP A 114 -7.29 -14.20 2.48
CA TRP A 114 -8.65 -13.75 2.21
C TRP A 114 -9.46 -14.83 1.48
N ARG A 115 -8.87 -15.44 0.44
CA ARG A 115 -9.57 -16.40 -0.42
C ARG A 115 -9.64 -17.81 0.16
N TYR A 116 -8.60 -18.27 0.84
CA TYR A 116 -8.44 -19.68 1.23
C TYR A 116 -8.20 -19.91 2.73
N GLY A 117 -7.94 -18.85 3.51
CA GLY A 117 -7.74 -18.98 4.94
C GLY A 117 -9.00 -19.44 5.68
N SER A 118 -8.83 -20.29 6.69
CA SER A 118 -9.89 -20.57 7.66
C SER A 118 -10.22 -19.31 8.48
N ASP A 119 -11.39 -19.28 9.13
CA ASP A 119 -11.78 -18.14 9.97
C ASP A 119 -10.74 -17.85 11.07
N GLN A 120 -10.14 -18.89 11.63
CA GLN A 120 -9.06 -18.76 12.61
C GLN A 120 -7.81 -18.13 11.98
N GLN A 121 -7.40 -18.55 10.79
CA GLN A 121 -6.24 -17.98 10.09
C GLN A 121 -6.49 -16.52 9.69
N LYS A 122 -7.70 -16.19 9.23
CA LYS A 122 -8.09 -14.83 8.88
C LYS A 122 -8.06 -13.92 10.12
N GLN A 123 -8.60 -14.38 11.24
CA GLN A 123 -8.62 -13.61 12.48
C GLN A 123 -7.21 -13.41 13.05
N GLN A 124 -6.35 -14.42 12.96
CA GLN A 124 -5.00 -14.36 13.52
C GLN A 124 -4.02 -13.56 12.64
N TRP A 125 -4.11 -13.69 11.32
CA TRP A 125 -3.08 -13.17 10.41
C TRP A 125 -3.60 -12.09 9.47
N LEU A 126 -4.73 -12.35 8.78
CA LEU A 126 -5.23 -11.42 7.77
C LEU A 126 -5.60 -10.06 8.38
N LYS A 127 -6.27 -10.06 9.54
CA LYS A 127 -6.64 -8.81 10.23
C LYS A 127 -5.42 -7.95 10.56
N SER A 128 -4.36 -8.55 11.08
CA SER A 128 -3.12 -7.83 11.43
C SER A 128 -2.43 -7.26 10.19
N LEU A 129 -2.40 -8.00 9.07
CA LEU A 129 -1.83 -7.53 7.80
C LEU A 129 -2.65 -6.37 7.19
N LEU A 130 -3.98 -6.43 7.24
CA LEU A 130 -4.84 -5.37 6.72
C LEU A 130 -4.78 -4.09 7.55
N GLU A 131 -4.59 -4.20 8.86
CA GLU A 131 -4.40 -3.06 9.78
C GLU A 131 -2.94 -2.56 9.80
N GLU A 132 -2.03 -3.37 9.26
CA GLU A 132 -0.57 -3.25 9.37
C GLU A 132 -0.09 -3.10 10.82
N LYS A 133 -0.60 -3.96 11.69
CA LYS A 133 -0.14 -4.09 13.08
C LYS A 133 0.92 -5.18 13.12
N SER A 134 2.18 -4.78 13.30
CA SER A 134 3.28 -5.69 13.70
C SER A 134 3.25 -5.93 15.20
#